data_AF-A0A5C6M4X1-F1
#
_entry.id   AF-A0A5C6M4X1-F1
#
_cell.length_a   1.000
_cell.length_b   1.000
_cell.length_c   1.000
_cell.angle_alpha   90.00
_cell.angle_beta   90.00
_cell.angle_gamma   90.00
#
_symmetry.space_group_name_H-M   'P 1'
#
loop_
_entity.id
_entity.type
_entity.pdbx_description
1 polymer ?
#
loop_
_entity_poly.entity_id
_entity_poly.type
_entity_poly.pdbx_seq_one_letter_code
_entity_poly.pdbx_strand_id
1 'polypeptide(L)'
;MGKLLGEILLENGLVAPDALLKAIMTQLREIRSVAEVVYDSGFMSSSGLLKVLAEQQRCGCDFRTAAMNVGEWNNEIHHKVNGVLKKDRRPIGEILVEQGALTLDALMSTLDDLVQGSQEKSVERRNGEDTKTDKKVAKVFDSLLVDEFLNQYDLQFKAVYHRFAMGESPLVQNREERRSKFEEVYAAIAGIRAAAQFLGAPRSERVSEMLFTVLSALRSLGGDTDDQEFIDCLRIGGHVLDGLVEYLRSTHSEDLMDSDVNLQDLMGRLSTHYDRIIPLAKSKVA
;
A
#
# COMPACT_ATOMS: atom_id res chain seq x y z
N MET A 1 -0.89 -17.53 -4.38
CA MET A 1 -0.10 -17.36 -3.14
C MET A 1 1.19 -18.17 -3.26
N GLY A 2 2.34 -17.61 -2.87
CA GLY A 2 3.57 -18.38 -2.76
C GLY A 2 3.49 -19.31 -1.56
N LYS A 3 3.91 -20.57 -1.71
CA LYS A 3 3.99 -21.52 -0.59
C LYS A 3 5.11 -21.11 0.35
N LEU A 4 4.92 -21.29 1.66
CA LEU A 4 5.96 -21.01 2.64
C LEU A 4 7.02 -22.13 2.62
N LEU A 5 8.29 -21.80 2.91
CA LEU A 5 9.37 -22.79 2.94
C LEU A 5 9.03 -23.98 3.86
N GLY A 6 8.44 -23.72 5.03
CA GLY A 6 8.04 -24.78 5.96
C GLY A 6 7.00 -25.73 5.38
N GLU A 7 6.05 -25.24 4.58
CA GLU A 7 5.04 -26.08 3.93
C GLU A 7 5.68 -27.00 2.89
N ILE A 8 6.61 -26.46 2.09
CA ILE A 8 7.32 -27.23 1.07
C ILE A 8 8.16 -28.34 1.70
N LEU A 9 8.88 -28.03 2.79
CA LEU A 9 9.66 -29.03 3.52
C LEU A 9 8.81 -30.17 4.08
N LEU A 10 7.58 -29.87 4.52
CA LEU A 10 6.62 -30.89 4.98
C LEU A 10 6.03 -31.70 3.82
N GLU A 11 5.60 -31.04 2.74
CA GLU A 11 5.04 -31.69 1.56
C GLU A 11 6.04 -32.65 0.91
N ASN A 12 7.31 -32.27 0.86
CA ASN A 12 8.39 -33.11 0.33
C ASN A 12 8.87 -34.19 1.30
N GLY A 13 8.31 -34.25 2.53
CA GLY A 13 8.71 -35.22 3.55
C GLY A 13 10.15 -35.04 4.04
N LEU A 14 10.75 -33.86 3.83
CA LEU A 14 12.14 -33.58 4.20
C LEU A 14 12.30 -33.30 5.69
N VAL A 15 11.24 -32.80 6.33
CA VAL A 15 11.24 -32.49 7.77
C VAL A 15 9.96 -33.04 8.39
N ALA A 16 10.07 -33.61 9.59
CA ALA A 16 8.90 -34.02 10.36
C ALA A 16 8.16 -32.81 10.95
N PRO A 17 6.81 -32.83 11.05
CA PRO A 17 6.03 -31.74 11.65
C PRO A 17 6.54 -31.27 13.02
N ASP A 18 6.90 -32.22 13.89
CA ASP A 18 7.41 -31.93 15.23
C ASP A 18 8.76 -31.20 15.21
N ALA A 19 9.63 -31.55 14.25
CA ALA A 19 10.93 -30.90 14.08
C ALA A 19 10.76 -29.46 13.57
N LEU A 20 9.83 -29.23 12.62
CA LEU A 20 9.52 -27.89 12.15
C LEU A 20 8.93 -27.03 13.28
N LEU A 21 7.98 -27.57 14.05
CA LEU A 21 7.41 -26.87 15.20
C LEU A 21 8.49 -26.50 16.22
N LYS A 22 9.38 -27.44 16.55
CA LYS A 22 10.50 -27.20 17.46
C LYS A 22 11.41 -26.09 16.95
N ALA A 23 11.75 -26.08 15.67
CA ALA A 23 12.55 -25.03 15.07
C ALA A 23 11.86 -23.66 15.13
N ILE A 24 10.55 -23.59 14.87
CA ILE A 24 9.77 -22.34 14.99
C ILE A 24 9.78 -21.85 16.44
N MET A 25 9.57 -22.74 17.41
CA MET A 25 9.63 -22.38 18.83
C MET A 25 11.02 -21.87 19.24
N THR A 26 12.10 -22.48 18.73
CA THR A 26 13.46 -21.98 18.96
C THR A 26 13.64 -20.59 18.38
N GLN A 27 13.23 -20.37 17.13
CA GLN A 27 13.30 -19.06 16.49
C GLN A 27 12.53 -18.00 17.30
N LEU A 28 11.32 -18.31 17.76
CA LEU A 28 10.48 -17.38 18.54
C LEU A 28 11.07 -17.04 19.91
N ARG A 29 11.84 -17.94 20.52
CA ARG A 29 12.51 -17.68 21.81
C ARG A 29 13.76 -16.82 21.67
N GLU A 30 14.41 -16.87 20.51
CA GLU A 30 15.63 -16.09 20.23
C GLU A 30 15.30 -14.67 19.74
N ILE A 31 14.14 -14.46 19.12
CA ILE A 31 13.72 -13.13 18.66
C ILE A 31 13.40 -12.26 19.87
N ARG A 32 14.22 -11.21 20.05
CA ARG A 32 13.94 -10.13 21.00
C ARG A 32 12.62 -9.45 20.66
N SER A 33 11.88 -9.06 21.69
CA SER A 33 10.67 -8.27 21.51
C SER A 33 10.99 -6.87 20.98
N VAL A 34 10.02 -6.25 20.32
CA VAL A 34 10.15 -4.86 19.84
C VAL A 34 10.51 -3.90 20.98
N ALA A 35 9.91 -4.10 22.16
CA ALA A 35 10.16 -3.29 23.34
C ALA A 35 11.60 -3.41 23.83
N GLU A 36 12.14 -4.63 23.91
CA GLU A 36 13.53 -4.89 24.28
C GLU A 36 14.50 -4.24 23.30
N VAL A 37 14.28 -4.40 21.98
CA VAL A 37 15.14 -3.79 20.96
C VAL A 37 15.17 -2.27 21.07
N VAL A 38 14.01 -1.64 21.30
CA VAL A 38 13.90 -0.18 21.46
C VAL A 38 14.64 0.29 22.72
N TYR A 39 14.52 -0.45 23.82
CA TYR A 39 15.19 -0.16 25.09
C TYR A 39 16.71 -0.32 24.98
N ASP A 40 17.18 -1.49 24.53
CA ASP A 40 18.60 -1.82 24.41
C ASP A 40 19.34 -0.88 23.45
N SER A 41 18.67 -0.50 22.36
CA SER A 41 19.27 0.36 21.33
C SER A 41 19.14 1.85 21.65
N GLY A 42 18.44 2.22 22.73
CA GLY A 42 18.21 3.61 23.12
C GLY A 42 17.44 4.42 22.07
N PHE A 43 16.58 3.77 21.27
CA PHE A 43 15.82 4.46 20.21
C PHE A 43 14.69 5.33 20.77
N MET A 44 14.30 5.11 22.02
CA MET A 44 13.30 5.88 22.73
C MET A 44 13.85 6.27 24.11
N SER A 45 13.48 7.46 24.58
CA SER A 45 13.80 7.87 25.95
C SER A 45 13.11 6.96 26.97
N SER A 46 13.70 6.78 28.16
CA SER A 46 13.09 5.98 29.22
C SER A 46 11.70 6.50 29.63
N SER A 47 11.50 7.82 29.61
CA SER A 47 10.19 8.44 29.83
C SER A 47 9.18 8.11 28.73
N GLY A 48 9.62 8.09 27.46
CA GLY A 48 8.78 7.70 26.34
C GLY A 48 8.36 6.25 26.46
N LEU A 49 9.31 5.36 26.76
CA LEU A 49 9.06 3.93 26.93
C LEU A 49 8.01 3.63 28.01
N LEU A 50 8.09 4.32 29.16
CA LEU A 50 7.11 4.18 30.23
C LEU A 50 5.70 4.62 29.80
N LYS A 51 5.58 5.72 29.04
CA LYS A 51 4.28 6.15 28.50
C LYS A 51 3.71 5.11 27.55
N VAL A 52 4.54 4.56 26.67
CA VAL A 52 4.13 3.50 25.73
C VAL A 52 3.64 2.27 26.48
N LEU A 53 4.37 1.79 27.49
CA LEU A 53 3.96 0.62 28.27
C LEU A 53 2.67 0.88 29.07
N ALA A 54 2.50 2.08 29.63
CA ALA A 54 1.27 2.47 30.31
C ALA A 54 0.08 2.49 29.35
N GLU A 55 0.28 3.05 28.15
CA GLU A 55 -0.75 3.06 27.10
C GLU A 55 -1.06 1.64 26.62
N GLN A 56 -0.04 0.79 26.44
CA GLN A 56 -0.18 -0.61 26.07
C GLN A 56 -1.07 -1.37 27.07
N GLN A 57 -0.83 -1.19 28.37
CA GLN A 57 -1.64 -1.79 29.42
C GLN A 57 -3.07 -1.25 29.43
N ARG A 58 -3.26 0.04 29.10
CA ARG A 58 -4.57 0.70 29.05
C ARG A 58 -5.41 0.23 27.85
N CYS A 59 -4.81 0.10 26.67
CA CYS A 59 -5.49 -0.30 25.43
C CYS A 59 -5.59 -1.82 25.24
N GLY A 60 -4.72 -2.62 25.88
CA GLY A 60 -4.58 -4.05 25.58
C GLY A 60 -4.05 -4.32 24.17
N CYS A 61 -3.31 -3.37 23.58
CA CYS A 61 -2.79 -3.44 22.22
C CYS A 61 -1.29 -3.85 22.19
N ASP A 62 -0.72 -4.06 21.01
CA ASP A 62 0.71 -4.36 20.87
C ASP A 62 1.56 -3.10 21.10
N PHE A 63 2.86 -3.30 21.36
CA PHE A 63 3.79 -2.22 21.68
C PHE A 63 3.90 -1.17 20.57
N ARG A 64 3.88 -1.56 19.28
CA ARG A 64 4.01 -0.61 18.17
C ARG A 64 2.76 0.27 18.10
N THR A 65 1.58 -0.31 18.18
CA THR A 65 0.32 0.44 18.18
C THR A 65 0.25 1.42 19.36
N ALA A 66 0.62 0.97 20.56
CA ALA A 66 0.69 1.85 21.72
C ALA A 66 1.70 3.00 21.52
N ALA A 67 2.86 2.71 20.94
CA ALA A 67 3.89 3.72 20.68
C ALA A 67 3.46 4.77 19.65
N MET A 68 2.71 4.35 18.63
CA MET A 68 2.09 5.26 17.66
C MET A 68 1.06 6.17 18.33
N ASN A 69 0.20 5.63 19.20
CA ASN A 69 -0.83 6.39 19.90
C ASN A 69 -0.25 7.49 20.81
N VAL A 70 0.89 7.23 21.45
CA VAL A 70 1.59 8.21 22.31
C VAL A 70 2.43 9.20 21.47
N GLY A 71 2.61 8.95 20.17
CA GLY A 71 3.42 9.80 19.29
C GLY A 71 4.93 9.60 19.44
N GLU A 72 5.36 8.53 20.11
CA GLU A 72 6.78 8.19 20.30
C GLU A 72 7.30 7.24 19.20
N TRP A 73 6.43 6.81 18.27
CA TRP A 73 6.79 5.95 17.14
C TRP A 73 6.77 6.72 15.83
N ASN A 74 7.91 6.80 15.15
CA ASN A 74 8.05 7.42 13.84
C ASN A 74 8.70 6.45 12.83
N ASN A 75 8.76 6.86 11.55
CA ASN A 75 9.32 6.04 10.48
C ASN A 75 10.81 5.72 10.68
N GLU A 76 11.57 6.62 11.28
CA GLU A 76 12.99 6.39 11.54
C GLU A 76 13.20 5.25 12.56
N ILE A 77 12.49 5.30 13.69
CA ILE A 77 12.50 4.24 14.70
C ILE A 77 12.02 2.93 14.09
N HIS A 78 10.95 2.96 13.28
CA HIS A 78 10.45 1.79 12.58
C HIS A 78 11.54 1.10 11.75
N HIS A 79 12.26 1.85 10.91
CA HIS A 79 13.32 1.28 10.07
C HIS A 79 14.50 0.77 10.89
N LYS A 80 14.92 1.50 11.92
CA LYS A 80 16.02 1.08 12.81
C LYS A 80 15.70 -0.21 13.55
N VAL A 81 14.52 -0.29 14.17
CA VAL A 81 14.07 -1.49 14.90
C VAL A 81 13.95 -2.69 13.97
N ASN A 82 13.32 -2.54 12.80
CA ASN A 82 13.23 -3.62 11.82
C ASN A 82 14.62 -4.07 11.34
N GLY A 83 15.57 -3.13 11.20
CA GLY A 83 16.94 -3.44 10.83
C GLY A 83 17.64 -4.31 11.86
N VAL A 84 17.47 -4.03 13.15
CA VAL A 84 18.02 -4.85 14.24
C VAL A 84 17.33 -6.21 14.30
N LEU A 85 16.00 -6.25 14.29
CA LEU A 85 15.24 -7.51 14.33
C LEU A 85 15.57 -8.44 13.15
N LYS A 86 15.77 -7.88 11.94
CA LYS A 86 16.19 -8.68 10.77
C LYS A 86 17.59 -9.26 10.91
N LYS A 87 18.51 -8.56 11.58
CA LYS A 87 19.88 -9.04 11.82
C LYS A 87 19.93 -10.14 12.87
N ASP A 88 19.11 -10.02 13.91
CA ASP A 88 19.05 -11.01 14.99
C ASP A 88 18.28 -12.27 14.59
N ARG A 89 17.36 -12.16 13.63
CA ARG A 89 16.52 -13.29 13.22
C ARG A 89 17.36 -14.33 12.48
N ARG A 90 17.58 -15.46 13.14
CA ARG A 90 18.14 -16.64 12.52
C ARG A 90 17.15 -17.29 11.55
N PRO A 91 17.53 -17.58 10.30
CA PRO A 91 16.65 -18.26 9.35
C PRO A 91 16.20 -19.64 9.86
N ILE A 92 14.95 -20.00 9.60
CA ILE A 92 14.40 -21.29 10.07
C ILE A 92 15.16 -22.50 9.51
N GLY A 93 15.69 -22.38 8.28
CA GLY A 93 16.49 -23.42 7.64
C GLY A 93 17.81 -23.69 8.38
N GLU A 94 18.47 -22.65 8.88
CA GLU A 94 19.69 -22.79 9.68
C GLU A 94 19.42 -23.54 10.98
N ILE A 95 18.33 -23.17 11.68
CA ILE A 95 17.90 -23.84 12.92
C ILE A 95 17.59 -25.32 12.67
N LEU A 96 16.93 -25.64 11.55
CA LEU A 96 16.62 -27.03 11.18
C LEU A 96 17.87 -27.86 10.88
N VAL A 97 18.87 -27.25 10.22
CA VAL A 97 20.15 -27.90 9.94
C VAL A 97 20.94 -28.16 11.22
N GLU A 98 21.01 -27.19 12.12
CA GLU A 98 21.67 -27.36 13.42
C GLU A 98 21.02 -28.41 14.31
N GLN A 99 19.69 -28.51 14.27
CA GLN A 99 18.96 -29.55 14.99
C GLN A 99 19.13 -30.95 14.37
N GLY A 100 19.82 -31.06 13.23
CA GLY A 100 20.00 -32.30 12.49
C GLY A 100 18.71 -32.80 11.83
N ALA A 101 17.67 -31.95 11.76
CA ALA A 101 16.38 -32.31 11.19
C ALA A 101 16.35 -32.16 9.65
N LEU A 102 17.29 -31.39 9.09
CA LEU A 102 17.42 -31.15 7.66
C LEU A 102 18.90 -31.15 7.29
N THR A 103 19.27 -31.74 6.16
CA THR A 103 20.64 -31.64 5.64
C THR A 103 20.81 -30.36 4.82
N LEU A 104 22.03 -29.82 4.78
CA LEU A 104 22.31 -28.60 4.00
C LEU A 104 22.00 -28.80 2.51
N ASP A 105 22.33 -29.97 1.96
CA ASP A 105 22.07 -30.32 0.56
C ASP A 105 20.56 -30.33 0.25
N ALA A 106 19.74 -30.88 1.15
CA ALA A 106 18.29 -30.88 0.99
C ALA A 106 17.69 -29.47 1.07
N LEU A 107 18.23 -28.63 1.96
CA LEU A 107 17.82 -27.23 2.05
C LEU A 107 18.15 -26.46 0.77
N MET A 108 19.36 -26.62 0.23
CA MET A 108 19.77 -25.96 -1.01
C MET A 108 18.92 -26.39 -2.21
N SER A 109 18.69 -27.70 -2.36
CA SER A 109 17.80 -28.22 -3.43
C SER A 109 16.39 -27.63 -3.33
N THR A 110 15.83 -27.56 -2.12
CA THR A 110 14.48 -27.01 -1.92
C THR A 110 14.42 -25.51 -2.22
N LEU A 111 15.49 -24.77 -1.95
CA LEU A 111 15.58 -23.34 -2.27
C LEU A 111 15.69 -23.12 -3.78
N ASP A 112 16.46 -23.95 -4.48
CA ASP A 112 16.56 -23.89 -5.94
C ASP A 112 15.19 -24.14 -6.59
N ASP A 113 14.44 -25.14 -6.10
CA ASP A 113 13.07 -25.43 -6.56
C ASP A 113 12.12 -24.24 -6.31
N LEU A 114 12.26 -23.56 -5.16
CA LEU A 114 11.44 -22.38 -4.84
C LEU A 114 11.75 -21.19 -5.76
N VAL A 115 13.03 -20.97 -6.08
CA VAL A 115 13.47 -19.91 -6.99
C VAL A 115 13.03 -20.22 -8.42
N GLN A 116 13.17 -21.47 -8.88
CA GLN A 116 12.76 -21.90 -10.22
C GLN A 116 11.23 -21.90 -10.37
N GLY A 117 10.47 -22.37 -9.38
CA GLY A 117 9.01 -22.34 -9.41
C GLY A 117 8.42 -20.92 -9.43
N SER A 118 9.17 -19.93 -8.95
CA SER A 118 8.82 -18.52 -9.08
C SER A 118 9.06 -17.99 -10.50
N GLN A 119 10.00 -18.58 -11.25
CA GLN A 119 10.31 -18.22 -12.64
C GLN A 119 9.39 -18.93 -13.65
N GLU A 120 9.07 -20.22 -13.47
CA GLU A 120 8.28 -20.99 -14.45
C GLU A 120 6.83 -20.51 -14.58
N LYS A 121 6.21 -20.04 -13.49
CA LYS A 121 4.89 -19.38 -13.54
C LYS A 121 4.87 -18.11 -14.39
N SER A 122 6.04 -17.54 -14.67
CA SER A 122 6.19 -16.38 -15.56
C SER A 122 6.31 -16.78 -17.04
N VAL A 123 6.65 -18.04 -17.35
CA VAL A 123 6.98 -18.50 -18.71
C VAL A 123 5.84 -19.29 -19.37
N GLU A 124 5.04 -20.05 -18.61
CA GLU A 124 3.93 -20.85 -19.18
C GLU A 124 2.75 -20.03 -19.74
N ARG A 125 2.75 -18.70 -19.59
CA ARG A 125 1.80 -17.80 -20.29
C ARG A 125 2.29 -17.33 -21.67
N ARG A 126 3.38 -17.88 -22.22
CA ARG A 126 3.98 -17.42 -23.50
C ARG A 126 3.84 -18.35 -24.71
N ASN A 127 3.24 -19.52 -24.58
CA ASN A 127 2.96 -20.37 -25.74
C ASN A 127 1.59 -20.05 -26.36
N GLY A 128 1.51 -18.87 -26.97
CA GLY A 128 0.40 -18.41 -27.79
C GLY A 128 0.91 -17.31 -28.73
N GLU A 129 1.23 -17.72 -29.96
CA GLU A 129 1.55 -16.95 -31.16
C GLU A 129 2.69 -15.90 -31.12
N ASP A 130 3.75 -16.27 -31.84
CA ASP A 130 4.81 -15.40 -32.35
C ASP A 130 4.24 -14.24 -33.18
N THR A 131 4.11 -13.09 -32.55
CA THR A 131 4.21 -11.80 -33.23
C THR A 131 5.32 -11.01 -32.57
N LYS A 132 6.37 -10.71 -33.34
CA LYS A 132 7.49 -9.83 -32.96
C LYS A 132 6.96 -8.44 -32.66
N THR A 133 6.55 -8.21 -31.42
CA THR A 133 6.35 -6.90 -30.83
C THR A 133 7.24 -6.83 -29.60
N ASP A 134 7.97 -5.74 -29.45
CA ASP A 134 8.82 -5.46 -28.30
C ASP A 134 7.99 -5.54 -27.01
N LYS A 135 7.93 -6.74 -26.41
CA LYS A 135 7.18 -6.99 -25.18
C LYS A 135 7.92 -6.30 -24.04
N LYS A 136 7.56 -5.05 -23.76
CA LYS A 136 7.75 -4.44 -22.43
C LYS A 136 7.23 -5.44 -21.40
N VAL A 137 8.12 -6.02 -20.60
CA VAL A 137 7.75 -6.86 -19.47
C VAL A 137 6.98 -5.95 -18.51
N ALA A 138 5.68 -6.22 -18.34
CA ALA A 138 4.83 -5.46 -17.43
C ALA A 138 5.46 -5.45 -16.04
N LYS A 139 5.59 -4.26 -15.45
CA LYS A 139 6.21 -4.13 -14.13
C LYS A 139 5.20 -4.62 -13.10
N VAL A 140 5.49 -5.75 -12.46
CA VAL A 140 4.70 -6.26 -11.35
C VAL A 140 5.13 -5.53 -10.09
N PHE A 141 4.18 -4.97 -9.36
CA PHE A 141 4.44 -4.24 -8.12
C PHE A 141 4.66 -5.21 -6.94
N ASP A 142 5.39 -4.74 -5.92
CA ASP A 142 5.54 -5.47 -4.65
C ASP A 142 4.16 -5.61 -3.98
N SER A 143 3.75 -6.84 -3.68
CA SER A 143 2.45 -7.16 -3.07
C SER A 143 2.18 -6.40 -1.78
N LEU A 144 3.19 -6.22 -0.92
CA LEU A 144 3.02 -5.51 0.35
C LEU A 144 2.74 -4.03 0.14
N LEU A 145 3.37 -3.43 -0.88
CA LEU A 145 3.16 -2.03 -1.23
C LEU A 145 1.80 -1.83 -1.89
N VAL A 146 1.36 -2.79 -2.71
CA VAL A 146 0.00 -2.79 -3.28
C VAL A 146 -1.02 -2.83 -2.15
N ASP A 147 -0.89 -3.75 -1.19
CA ASP A 147 -1.82 -3.86 -0.07
C ASP A 147 -1.89 -2.56 0.77
N GLU A 148 -0.74 -1.93 1.03
CA GLU A 148 -0.72 -0.63 1.74
C GLU A 148 -1.42 0.47 0.92
N PHE A 149 -1.15 0.56 -0.39
CA PHE A 149 -1.85 1.50 -1.26
C PHE A 149 -3.36 1.27 -1.28
N LEU A 150 -3.81 0.01 -1.39
CA LEU A 150 -5.22 -0.36 -1.36
C LEU A 150 -5.88 0.03 -0.03
N ASN A 151 -5.19 -0.19 1.09
CA ASN A 151 -5.66 0.22 2.41
C ASN A 151 -5.81 1.75 2.51
N GLN A 152 -4.82 2.51 2.04
CA GLN A 152 -4.91 3.98 2.01
C GLN A 152 -6.07 4.45 1.12
N TYR A 153 -6.29 3.79 -0.03
CA TYR A 153 -7.43 4.07 -0.90
C TYR A 153 -8.77 3.85 -0.21
N ASP A 154 -8.98 2.65 0.35
CA ASP A 154 -10.25 2.27 0.97
C ASP A 154 -10.55 3.13 2.22
N LEU A 155 -9.53 3.42 3.04
CA LEU A 155 -9.70 4.17 4.29
C LEU A 155 -9.80 5.68 4.08
N GLN A 156 -8.94 6.28 3.27
CA GLN A 156 -8.85 7.74 3.17
C GLN A 156 -9.69 8.31 2.05
N PHE A 157 -9.66 7.70 0.87
CA PHE A 157 -10.31 8.29 -0.29
C PHE A 157 -11.70 7.75 -0.53
N LYS A 158 -11.89 6.43 -0.57
CA LYS A 158 -13.18 5.81 -0.91
C LYS A 158 -14.30 6.22 0.05
N ALA A 159 -14.01 6.27 1.35
CA ALA A 159 -14.96 6.72 2.37
C ALA A 159 -15.35 8.21 2.23
N VAL A 160 -14.40 9.07 1.86
CA VAL A 160 -14.67 10.49 1.60
C VAL A 160 -15.46 10.62 0.30
N TYR A 161 -14.96 10.03 -0.77
CA TYR A 161 -15.57 9.98 -2.09
C TYR A 161 -17.05 9.58 -2.06
N HIS A 162 -17.39 8.44 -1.44
CA HIS A 162 -18.78 7.98 -1.39
C HIS A 162 -19.71 8.96 -0.67
N ARG A 163 -19.27 9.55 0.44
CA ARG A 163 -20.07 10.56 1.18
C ARG A 163 -20.44 11.76 0.31
N PHE A 164 -19.53 12.20 -0.57
CA PHE A 164 -19.79 13.30 -1.49
C PHE A 164 -20.54 12.87 -2.75
N ALA A 165 -20.16 11.76 -3.37
CA ALA A 165 -20.71 11.30 -4.64
C ALA A 165 -22.18 10.86 -4.52
N MET A 166 -22.56 10.26 -3.38
CA MET A 166 -23.91 9.77 -3.09
C MET A 166 -24.84 10.85 -2.51
N GLY A 167 -24.36 12.08 -2.34
CA GLY A 167 -25.17 13.18 -1.80
C GLY A 167 -25.52 13.04 -0.32
N GLU A 168 -24.90 12.11 0.41
CA GLU A 168 -25.07 11.94 1.86
C GLU A 168 -24.57 13.16 2.63
N SER A 169 -23.65 13.91 2.02
CA SER A 169 -23.13 15.16 2.53
C SER A 169 -23.52 16.28 1.56
N PRO A 170 -24.74 16.83 1.64
CA PRO A 170 -25.08 18.00 0.84
C PRO A 170 -24.04 19.08 1.10
N LEU A 171 -23.57 19.72 0.02
CA LEU A 171 -22.67 20.85 0.16
C LEU A 171 -23.42 21.93 0.93
N VAL A 172 -22.91 22.23 2.12
CA VAL A 172 -23.68 23.01 3.09
C VAL A 172 -23.74 24.46 2.64
N GLN A 173 -24.86 25.12 2.95
CA GLN A 173 -25.03 26.55 2.71
C GLN A 173 -23.98 27.39 3.47
N ASN A 174 -23.42 26.85 4.57
CA ASN A 174 -22.35 27.49 5.32
C ASN A 174 -21.01 27.36 4.58
N ARG A 175 -20.42 28.51 4.22
CA ARG A 175 -19.12 28.63 3.54
C ARG A 175 -17.98 27.98 4.31
N GLU A 176 -17.97 28.06 5.64
CA GLU A 176 -16.91 27.51 6.48
C GLU A 176 -16.94 25.99 6.49
N GLU A 177 -18.13 25.40 6.62
CA GLU A 177 -18.32 23.95 6.57
C GLU A 177 -18.01 23.40 5.17
N ARG A 178 -18.42 24.12 4.11
CA ARG A 178 -18.03 23.79 2.73
C ARG A 178 -16.52 23.75 2.56
N ARG A 179 -15.80 24.75 3.09
CA ARG A 179 -14.34 24.78 3.06
C ARG A 179 -13.75 23.58 3.79
N SER A 180 -14.24 23.27 4.99
CA SER A 180 -13.79 22.11 5.76
C SER A 180 -13.95 20.81 4.99
N LYS A 181 -15.11 20.61 4.36
CA LYS A 181 -15.42 19.46 3.50
C LYS A 181 -14.48 19.36 2.30
N PHE A 182 -14.15 20.49 1.67
CA PHE A 182 -13.17 20.50 0.58
C PHE A 182 -11.78 20.09 1.07
N GLU A 183 -11.30 20.64 2.19
CA GLU A 183 -9.99 20.27 2.76
C GLU A 183 -9.89 18.76 3.04
N GLU A 184 -10.96 18.14 3.51
CA GLU A 184 -11.04 16.69 3.72
C GLU A 184 -10.80 15.93 2.41
N VAL A 185 -11.48 16.32 1.32
CA VAL A 185 -11.30 15.74 -0.02
C VAL A 185 -9.87 15.96 -0.53
N TYR A 186 -9.29 17.15 -0.34
CA TYR A 186 -7.89 17.41 -0.75
C TYR A 186 -6.90 16.54 -0.01
N ALA A 187 -7.04 16.44 1.31
CA ALA A 187 -6.15 15.65 2.13
C ALA A 187 -6.17 14.18 1.67
N ALA A 188 -7.37 13.65 1.40
CA ALA A 188 -7.53 12.29 0.87
C ALA A 188 -6.84 12.11 -0.49
N ILE A 189 -7.08 13.01 -1.46
CA ILE A 189 -6.46 12.92 -2.80
C ILE A 189 -4.95 13.05 -2.73
N ALA A 190 -4.42 13.96 -1.91
CA ALA A 190 -2.99 14.13 -1.70
C ALA A 190 -2.36 12.86 -1.10
N GLY A 191 -3.05 12.19 -0.18
CA GLY A 191 -2.66 10.90 0.38
C GLY A 191 -2.56 9.81 -0.70
N ILE A 192 -3.59 9.68 -1.55
CA ILE A 192 -3.59 8.71 -2.67
C ILE A 192 -2.47 9.00 -3.66
N ARG A 193 -2.26 10.28 -4.01
CA ARG A 193 -1.17 10.66 -4.91
C ARG A 193 0.19 10.23 -4.36
N ALA A 194 0.46 10.52 -3.09
CA ALA A 194 1.71 10.13 -2.45
C ALA A 194 1.88 8.61 -2.40
N ALA A 195 0.80 7.87 -2.08
CA ALA A 195 0.83 6.41 -2.04
C ALA A 195 1.04 5.80 -3.43
N ALA A 196 0.40 6.34 -4.47
CA ALA A 196 0.59 5.91 -5.86
C ALA A 196 2.02 6.17 -6.35
N GLN A 197 2.57 7.35 -6.06
CA GLN A 197 3.96 7.69 -6.36
C GLN A 197 4.94 6.74 -5.66
N PHE A 198 4.68 6.41 -4.39
CA PHE A 198 5.51 5.49 -3.61
C PHE A 198 5.46 4.04 -4.15
N LEU A 199 4.28 3.57 -4.53
CA LEU A 199 4.09 2.28 -5.20
C LEU A 199 4.76 2.24 -6.59
N GLY A 200 4.91 3.41 -7.23
CA GLY A 200 5.33 3.54 -8.61
C GLY A 200 4.21 3.18 -9.59
N ALA A 201 2.96 3.51 -9.24
CA ALA A 201 1.74 3.31 -10.02
C ALA A 201 1.40 4.59 -10.82
N PRO A 202 1.95 4.75 -12.04
CA PRO A 202 1.94 6.03 -12.75
C PRO A 202 0.55 6.48 -13.21
N ARG A 203 -0.40 5.56 -13.43
CA ARG A 203 -1.76 5.93 -13.86
C ARG A 203 -2.55 6.45 -12.67
N SER A 204 -2.52 5.75 -11.53
CA SER A 204 -3.11 6.24 -10.27
C SER A 204 -2.50 7.58 -9.83
N GLU A 205 -1.18 7.73 -9.95
CA GLU A 205 -0.49 9.00 -9.67
C GLU A 205 -0.98 10.12 -10.60
N ARG A 206 -1.06 9.86 -11.91
CA ARG A 206 -1.53 10.86 -12.88
C ARG A 206 -2.98 11.29 -12.62
N VAL A 207 -3.88 10.34 -12.36
CA VAL A 207 -5.30 10.63 -12.13
C VAL A 207 -5.49 11.43 -10.84
N SER A 208 -4.80 11.04 -9.76
CA SER A 208 -4.83 11.78 -8.50
C SER A 208 -4.23 13.18 -8.62
N GLU A 209 -3.16 13.36 -9.41
CA GLU A 209 -2.59 14.68 -9.71
C GLU A 209 -3.55 15.58 -10.50
N MET A 210 -4.20 15.03 -11.53
CA MET A 210 -5.19 15.76 -12.32
C MET A 210 -6.37 16.21 -11.45
N LEU A 211 -6.90 15.30 -10.62
CA LEU A 211 -7.93 15.61 -9.64
C LEU A 211 -7.49 16.70 -8.68
N PHE A 212 -6.31 16.55 -8.06
CA PHE A 212 -5.78 17.53 -7.12
C PHE A 212 -5.70 18.92 -7.74
N THR A 213 -5.17 19.00 -8.96
CA THR A 213 -4.99 20.27 -9.69
C THR A 213 -6.34 20.90 -10.05
N VAL A 214 -7.27 20.12 -10.60
CA VAL A 214 -8.61 20.60 -10.99
C VAL A 214 -9.36 21.12 -9.78
N LEU A 215 -9.40 20.34 -8.70
CA LEU A 215 -10.10 20.77 -7.50
C LEU A 215 -9.41 22.02 -6.96
N SER A 216 -8.06 22.08 -6.88
CA SER A 216 -7.29 23.25 -6.44
C SER A 216 -7.68 24.53 -7.19
N ALA A 217 -7.86 24.41 -8.51
CA ALA A 217 -8.33 25.49 -9.35
C ALA A 217 -9.80 25.88 -9.06
N LEU A 218 -10.70 24.90 -8.89
CA LEU A 218 -12.09 25.17 -8.52
C LEU A 218 -12.21 25.90 -7.17
N ARG A 219 -11.33 25.55 -6.22
CA ARG A 219 -11.25 26.21 -4.91
C ARG A 219 -10.75 27.65 -5.02
N SER A 220 -9.73 27.92 -5.85
CA SER A 220 -9.20 29.27 -6.00
C SER A 220 -10.18 30.21 -6.73
N LEU A 221 -11.05 29.66 -7.58
CA LEU A 221 -12.10 30.41 -8.27
C LEU A 221 -13.17 31.00 -7.32
N GLY A 222 -13.31 30.43 -6.12
CA GLY A 222 -14.02 30.93 -4.93
C GLY A 222 -15.48 31.33 -5.11
N GLY A 223 -16.43 30.71 -4.38
CA GLY A 223 -17.82 31.17 -4.21
C GLY A 223 -18.74 31.10 -5.44
N ASP A 224 -18.21 31.35 -6.64
CA ASP A 224 -18.91 31.26 -7.93
C ASP A 224 -18.77 29.89 -8.59
N THR A 225 -17.92 29.01 -8.05
CA THR A 225 -17.73 27.69 -8.62
C THR A 225 -18.97 26.85 -8.36
N ASP A 226 -19.50 26.27 -9.43
CA ASP A 226 -20.65 25.37 -9.36
C ASP A 226 -20.25 24.17 -8.50
N ASP A 227 -20.89 24.07 -7.33
CA ASP A 227 -20.78 22.93 -6.41
C ASP A 227 -21.01 21.60 -7.18
N GLN A 228 -21.82 21.64 -8.24
CA GLN A 228 -22.03 20.53 -9.15
C GLN A 228 -20.78 20.16 -9.96
N GLU A 229 -20.01 21.15 -10.45
CA GLU A 229 -18.78 20.89 -11.21
C GLU A 229 -17.69 20.26 -10.34
N PHE A 230 -17.58 20.67 -9.08
CA PHE A 230 -16.70 20.01 -8.10
C PHE A 230 -17.12 18.55 -7.88
N ILE A 231 -18.41 18.30 -7.62
CA ILE A 231 -18.95 16.96 -7.41
C ILE A 231 -18.73 16.10 -8.65
N ASP A 232 -18.95 16.63 -9.85
CA ASP A 232 -18.80 15.89 -11.10
C ASP A 232 -17.33 15.52 -11.36
N CYS A 233 -16.39 16.44 -11.12
CA CYS A 233 -14.96 16.12 -11.22
C CYS A 233 -14.55 15.03 -10.22
N LEU A 234 -15.00 15.14 -8.97
CA LEU A 234 -14.74 14.15 -7.94
C LEU A 234 -15.37 12.79 -8.28
N ARG A 235 -16.60 12.78 -8.82
CA ARG A 235 -17.30 11.58 -9.29
C ARG A 235 -16.52 10.87 -10.39
N ILE A 236 -16.14 11.60 -11.44
CA ILE A 236 -15.43 11.04 -12.60
C ILE A 236 -14.08 10.48 -12.16
N GLY A 237 -13.26 11.28 -11.47
CA GLY A 237 -11.93 10.80 -11.06
C GLY A 237 -11.99 9.72 -9.99
N GLY A 238 -12.99 9.73 -9.11
CA GLY A 238 -13.23 8.64 -8.16
C GLY A 238 -13.52 7.31 -8.85
N HIS A 239 -14.39 7.30 -9.86
CA HIS A 239 -14.66 6.09 -10.67
C HIS A 239 -13.42 5.61 -11.44
N VAL A 240 -12.60 6.52 -11.97
CA VAL A 240 -11.33 6.13 -12.62
C VAL A 240 -10.40 5.46 -11.62
N LEU A 241 -10.25 6.03 -10.42
CA LEU A 241 -9.41 5.45 -9.38
C LEU A 241 -9.95 4.11 -8.86
N ASP A 242 -11.27 3.96 -8.70
CA ASP A 242 -11.90 2.68 -8.30
C ASP A 242 -11.53 1.58 -9.31
N GLY A 243 -11.65 1.87 -10.61
CA GLY A 243 -11.28 0.91 -11.67
C GLY A 243 -9.79 0.56 -11.66
N LEU A 244 -8.91 1.55 -11.49
CA LEU A 244 -7.46 1.32 -11.36
C LEU A 244 -7.11 0.47 -10.13
N VAL A 245 -7.79 0.71 -9.01
CA VAL A 245 -7.63 0.00 -7.75
C VAL A 245 -8.09 -1.46 -7.86
N GLU A 246 -9.25 -1.71 -8.48
CA GLU A 246 -9.71 -3.08 -8.77
C GLU A 246 -8.74 -3.82 -9.70
N TYR A 247 -8.17 -3.10 -10.68
CA TYR A 247 -7.16 -3.63 -11.57
C TYR A 247 -5.86 -4.00 -10.85
N LEU A 248 -5.36 -3.10 -10.00
CA LEU A 248 -4.20 -3.34 -9.14
C LEU A 248 -4.44 -4.51 -8.19
N ARG A 249 -5.62 -4.59 -7.57
CA ARG A 249 -5.98 -5.68 -6.65
C ARG A 249 -5.97 -7.05 -7.32
N SER A 250 -6.40 -7.12 -8.58
CA SER A 250 -6.47 -8.38 -9.33
C SER A 250 -5.15 -8.77 -9.99
N THR A 251 -4.38 -7.80 -10.50
CA THR A 251 -3.22 -8.06 -11.37
C THR A 251 -1.87 -7.62 -10.79
N HIS A 252 -1.87 -6.81 -9.72
CA HIS A 252 -0.68 -6.17 -9.16
C HIS A 252 0.12 -5.35 -10.20
N SER A 253 -0.59 -4.81 -11.20
CA SER A 253 -0.02 -3.98 -12.27
C SER A 253 -1.08 -2.98 -12.76
N GLU A 254 -0.64 -1.88 -13.40
CA GLU A 254 -1.52 -0.95 -14.11
C GLU A 254 -1.36 -1.05 -15.65
N ASP A 255 -0.45 -1.89 -16.14
CA ASP A 255 -0.02 -1.86 -17.55
C ASP A 255 -1.06 -2.40 -18.53
N LEU A 256 -1.96 -3.27 -18.09
CA LEU A 256 -2.93 -3.97 -18.95
C LEU A 256 -4.25 -3.18 -19.14
N MET A 257 -4.34 -1.98 -18.58
CA MET A 257 -5.50 -1.10 -18.61
C MET A 257 -5.86 -0.55 -20.01
N ASP A 258 -4.96 -0.63 -21.00
CA ASP A 258 -5.19 -0.03 -22.33
C ASP A 258 -6.34 -0.68 -23.12
N SER A 259 -6.91 -1.77 -22.61
CA SER A 259 -8.03 -2.49 -23.22
C SER A 259 -9.40 -2.09 -22.66
N ASP A 260 -9.48 -1.35 -21.54
CA ASP A 260 -10.76 -0.96 -20.94
C ASP A 260 -11.28 0.37 -21.52
N VAL A 261 -12.24 0.25 -22.44
CA VAL A 261 -12.87 1.38 -23.14
C VAL A 261 -13.55 2.35 -22.16
N ASN A 262 -14.12 1.85 -21.06
CA ASN A 262 -14.88 2.69 -20.12
C ASN A 262 -13.93 3.60 -19.32
N LEU A 263 -12.81 3.06 -18.87
CA LEU A 263 -11.83 3.83 -18.11
C LEU A 263 -11.10 4.87 -18.99
N GLN A 264 -10.86 4.56 -20.27
CA GLN A 264 -10.34 5.56 -21.21
C GLN A 264 -11.32 6.71 -21.46
N ASP A 265 -12.62 6.43 -21.61
CA ASP A 265 -13.64 7.46 -21.75
C ASP A 265 -13.69 8.38 -20.52
N LEU A 266 -13.71 7.79 -19.32
CA LEU A 266 -13.71 8.55 -18.06
C LEU A 266 -12.44 9.40 -17.90
N MET A 267 -11.26 8.88 -18.27
CA MET A 267 -10.02 9.66 -18.29
C MET A 267 -10.10 10.83 -19.29
N GLY A 268 -10.67 10.61 -20.48
CA GLY A 268 -10.88 11.67 -21.47
C GLY A 268 -11.81 12.78 -20.96
N ARG A 269 -12.87 12.41 -20.25
CA ARG A 269 -13.79 13.35 -19.61
C ARG A 269 -13.09 14.16 -18.50
N LEU A 270 -12.31 13.50 -17.64
CA LEU A 270 -11.53 14.18 -16.61
C LEU A 270 -10.50 15.16 -17.23
N SER A 271 -9.84 14.77 -18.32
CA SER A 271 -8.94 15.65 -19.07
C SER A 271 -9.66 16.87 -19.63
N THR A 272 -10.88 16.69 -20.13
CA THR A 272 -11.69 17.80 -20.66
C THR A 272 -12.02 18.83 -19.57
N HIS A 273 -12.36 18.37 -18.36
CA HIS A 273 -12.53 19.26 -17.21
C HIS A 273 -11.24 19.98 -16.83
N TYR A 274 -10.11 19.26 -16.83
CA TYR A 274 -8.79 19.84 -16.59
C TYR A 274 -8.47 20.97 -17.57
N ASP A 275 -8.61 20.73 -18.86
CA ASP A 275 -8.28 21.70 -19.90
C ASP A 275 -9.22 22.93 -19.86
N ARG A 276 -10.47 22.75 -19.41
CA ARG A 276 -11.43 23.84 -19.25
C ARG A 276 -11.16 24.70 -18.01
N ILE A 277 -10.96 24.08 -16.85
CA ILE A 277 -10.95 24.77 -15.55
C ILE A 277 -9.62 25.49 -15.29
N ILE A 278 -8.49 24.87 -15.66
CA ILE A 278 -7.16 25.41 -15.33
C ILE A 278 -6.91 26.79 -15.95
N PRO A 279 -7.23 27.07 -17.23
CA PRO A 279 -7.08 28.41 -17.80
C PRO A 279 -7.95 29.47 -17.12
N LEU A 280 -9.18 29.11 -16.73
CA LEU A 280 -10.11 30.02 -16.03
C LEU A 280 -9.58 30.40 -14.64
N ALA A 281 -9.02 29.45 -13.91
CA ALA A 281 -8.40 29.74 -12.63
C ALA A 281 -7.16 30.62 -12.75
N LYS A 282 -6.34 30.40 -13.80
CA LYS A 282 -5.17 31.24 -14.07
C LYS A 282 -5.54 32.68 -14.42
N SER A 283 -6.64 32.90 -15.16
CA SER A 283 -7.06 34.26 -15.56
C SER A 283 -7.66 35.08 -14.42
N LYS A 284 -8.22 34.45 -13.37
CA LYS A 284 -8.70 35.17 -12.17
C LYS A 284 -7.58 35.60 -11.21
N VAL A 285 -6.41 34.96 -11.27
CA VAL A 285 -5.28 35.23 -10.35
C VAL A 285 -4.32 36.29 -10.92
N ALA A 286 -4.35 36.51 -12.24
CA ALA A 286 -3.56 37.53 -12.95
C ALA A 286 -4.23 38.91 -12.87
#